data_AF-A0A1C6RSN4-F1
#
_entry.id   AF-A0A1C6RSN4-F1
#
_cell.length_a   1.000
_cell.length_b   1.000
_cell.length_c   1.000
_cell.angle_alpha   90.00
_cell.angle_beta   90.00
_cell.angle_gamma   90.00
#
_symmetry.space_group_name_H-M   'P 1'
#
loop_
_entity.id
_entity.type
_entity.pdbx_description
1 polymer ?
#
loop_
_entity_poly.entity_id
_entity_poly.type
_entity_poly.pdbx_seq_one_letter_code
_entity_poly.pdbx_strand_id
1 'polypeptide(L)' 'MDEHAEWDDLRERRMAEPGAAEAYDAARIAFELGQAARELRERKSRLVLRRRAARP' A
#
# COMPACT_ATOMS: atom_id res chain seq x y z
N MET A 1 19.53 -16.38 18.81
CA MET A 1 19.00 -15.05 18.48
C MET A 1 17.99 -15.30 17.40
N ASP A 2 16.73 -15.01 17.67
CA ASP A 2 15.63 -15.20 16.73
C ASP A 2 15.70 -14.08 15.70
N GLU A 3 15.72 -14.39 14.41
CA GLU A 3 15.82 -13.41 13.32
C GLU A 3 14.71 -12.36 13.43
N HIS A 4 13.52 -12.76 13.90
CA HIS A 4 12.40 -11.85 14.15
C HIS A 4 12.71 -10.79 15.23
N ALA A 5 13.46 -11.15 16.28
CA ALA A 5 13.86 -10.21 17.32
C ALA A 5 14.88 -9.18 16.79
N GLU A 6 15.76 -9.59 15.87
CA GLU A 6 16.72 -8.69 15.20
C GLU A 6 16.01 -7.65 14.32
N TRP A 7 14.92 -8.04 13.66
CA TRP A 7 14.12 -7.13 12.84
C TRP A 7 13.31 -6.13 13.66
N ASP A 8 12.73 -6.55 14.78
CA ASP A 8 11.99 -5.66 15.66
C ASP A 8 12.91 -4.61 16.29
N ASP A 9 14.10 -5.01 16.75
CA ASP A 9 15.13 -4.09 17.26
C ASP A 9 15.59 -3.09 16.19
N LEU A 10 15.79 -3.56 14.95
CA LEU A 10 16.15 -2.68 13.84
C LEU A 10 15.04 -1.67 13.54
N ARG A 11 13.78 -2.12 13.55
CA ARG A 11 12.62 -1.25 13.33
C ARG A 11 12.51 -0.20 14.44
N GLU A 12 12.69 -0.59 15.70
CA GLU A 12 12.66 0.34 16.83
C GLU A 12 13.73 1.43 16.66
N ARG A 13 14.96 1.03 16.35
CA ARG A 13 16.06 1.98 16.10
C ARG A 13 15.77 2.94 14.95
N ARG A 14 15.17 2.45 13.85
CA ARG A 14 14.78 3.29 12.70
C ARG A 14 13.65 4.25 13.05
N MET A 15 12.66 3.78 13.80
CA MET A 15 11.50 4.61 14.20
C MET A 15 11.88 5.68 15.24
N ALA A 16 12.99 5.51 15.95
CA ALA A 16 13.54 6.52 16.84
C ALA A 16 14.28 7.66 16.11
N GLU A 17 14.57 7.52 14.80
CA GLU A 17 15.19 8.60 14.03
C GLU A 17 14.21 9.79 13.89
N PRO A 18 14.69 11.05 14.03
CA PRO A 18 13.84 12.22 13.86
C PRO A 18 13.14 12.23 12.49
N GLY A 19 11.81 12.38 12.49
CA GLY A 19 11.01 12.42 11.26
C GLY A 19 10.65 11.03 10.69
N ALA A 20 11.11 9.94 11.31
CA ALA A 20 10.85 8.59 10.80
C ALA A 20 9.36 8.21 10.87
N ALA A 21 8.68 8.61 11.94
CA ALA A 21 7.24 8.36 12.10
C ALA A 21 6.43 9.09 11.01
N GLU A 22 6.73 10.36 10.80
CA GLU A 22 6.07 11.20 9.80
C GLU A 22 6.34 10.70 8.37
N ALA A 23 7.59 10.32 8.07
CA ALA A 23 7.96 9.76 6.78
C ALA A 23 7.28 8.41 6.53
N TYR A 24 7.21 7.56 7.55
CA TYR A 24 6.51 6.28 7.48
C TYR A 24 5.01 6.47 7.24
N ASP A 25 4.36 7.37 7.98
CA ASP A 25 2.94 7.66 7.80
C ASP A 25 2.64 8.24 6.41
N ALA A 26 3.48 9.15 5.91
CA ALA A 26 3.34 9.66 4.56
C ALA A 26 3.44 8.55 3.50
N ALA A 27 4.41 7.64 3.65
CA ALA A 27 4.58 6.50 2.77
C ALA A 27 3.39 5.53 2.85
N ARG A 28 2.87 5.27 4.05
CA ARG A 28 1.69 4.43 4.29
C ARG A 28 0.46 5.01 3.60
N ILE A 29 0.19 6.31 3.79
CA ILE A 29 -0.93 7.00 3.13
C ILE A 29 -0.82 6.93 1.61
N ALA A 30 0.37 7.19 1.06
CA ALA A 30 0.60 7.12 -0.38
C ALA A 30 0.34 5.71 -0.94
N PHE A 31 0.77 4.67 -0.21
CA PHE A 31 0.52 3.28 -0.57
C PHE A 31 -0.97 2.93 -0.54
N GLU A 32 -1.67 3.25 0.55
CA GLU A 32 -3.10 3.00 0.71
C GLU A 32 -3.92 3.69 -0.39
N LEU A 33 -3.59 4.95 -0.71
CA LEU A 33 -4.21 5.70 -1.79
C LEU A 33 -3.95 5.06 -3.16
N GLY A 34 -2.71 4.64 -3.43
CA GLY A 34 -2.34 3.96 -4.66
C GLY A 34 -3.12 2.65 -4.87
N GLN A 35 -3.29 1.88 -3.80
CA GLN A 35 -4.09 0.65 -3.78
C GLN A 35 -5.56 0.94 -4.08
N ALA A 36 -6.17 1.92 -3.41
CA ALA A 36 -7.55 2.31 -3.65
C ALA A 36 -7.77 2.79 -5.10
N ALA A 37 -6.85 3.60 -5.62
CA ALA A 37 -6.89 4.07 -7.01
C ALA A 37 -6.76 2.93 -8.02
N ARG A 38 -5.90 1.94 -7.74
CA ARG A 38 -5.74 0.74 -8.57
C ARG A 38 -7.02 -0.09 -8.59
N GLU A 39 -7.61 -0.36 -7.43
CA GLU A 39 -8.85 -1.12 -7.32
C GLU A 39 -9.98 -0.45 -8.14
N LEU A 40 -10.09 0.87 -8.05
CA LEU A 40 -11.07 1.64 -8.82
C LEU A 40 -10.84 1.49 -10.33
N ARG A 41 -9.59 1.59 -10.80
CA ARG A 41 -9.26 1.39 -12.23
C ARG A 41 -9.62 -0.01 -12.69
N GLU A 42 -9.25 -1.04 -11.94
CA GLU A 42 -9.55 -2.43 -12.29
C GLU A 42 -11.06 -2.69 -12.31
N ARG A 43 -11.82 -2.15 -11.35
CA ARG A 43 -13.28 -2.22 -11.35
C ARG A 43 -13.89 -1.55 -12.58
N LYS A 44 -13.44 -0.36 -12.95
CA LYS A 44 -13.91 0.33 -14.17
C LYS A 44 -13.56 -0.45 -15.44
N SER A 45 -12.33 -0.97 -15.55
CA SER A 45 -11.92 -1.81 -16.69
C SER A 45 -12.77 -3.07 -16.80
N ARG A 46 -13.03 -3.77 -15.68
CA ARG A 46 -13.94 -4.93 -15.65
C ARG A 46 -15.35 -4.57 -16.11
N LEU A 47 -15.88 -3.42 -15.69
CA LEU A 47 -17.20 -2.95 -16.13
C LEU A 47 -17.25 -2.65 -17.64
N VAL A 48 -16.21 -2.04 -18.19
CA VAL A 48 -16.11 -1.78 -19.64
C VAL A 48 -16.08 -3.08 -20.43
N LEU A 49 -15.25 -4.04 -20.00
CA LEU A 49 -15.18 -5.36 -20.64
C LEU A 49 -16.54 -6.08 -20.60
N ARG A 50 -17.24 -6.05 -19.45
CA ARG A 50 -18.58 -6.61 -19.31
C ARG A 50 -19.60 -5.94 -20.24
N ARG A 51 -19.60 -4.61 -20.33
CA ARG A 51 -20.49 -3.88 -21.25
C ARG A 51 -20.23 -4.21 -22.72
N ARG A 52 -18.97 -4.41 -23.10
CA ARG A 52 -18.60 -4.80 -24.46
C ARG A 52 -19.06 -6.21 -24.80
N ALA A 53 -18.94 -7.15 -23.86
CA ALA A 53 -19.41 -8.53 -24.03
C ALA A 53 -20.94 -8.67 -24.08
N ALA A 54 -21.68 -7.70 -23.50
CA ALA A 54 -23.14 -7.69 -23.49
C ALA A 54 -23.79 -6.98 -24.70
N ARG A 55 -22.99 -6.50 -25.68
CA ARG A 55 -23.54 -5.98 -26.94
C ARG A 55 -23.85 -7.17 -27.88
N PRO A 56 -25.07 -7.27 -28.43
CA PRO A 56 -25.45 -8.32 -29.38
C PRO A 56 -24.72 -8.19 -30.71
#